data_AF-A0ABD8AA40-F1
#
_entry.id   AF-A0ABD8AA40-F1
#
_cell.length_a   1.000
_cell.length_b   1.000
_cell.length_c   1.000
_cell.angle_alpha   90.00
_cell.angle_beta   90.00
_cell.angle_gamma   90.00
#
_symmetry.space_group_name_H-M   'P 1'
#
loop_
_entity.id
_entity.type
_entity.pdbx_description
1 polymer ?
#
loop_
_entity_poly.entity_id
_entity_poly.type
_entity_poly.pdbx_seq_one_letter_code
_entity_poly.pdbx_strand_id
1 'polypeptide(L)'
;MYVLIAPCIQNPACRARGITTDEDLRDFRRTVERCRRFSIEMVPLPCPETIYLGPDRSPGSFQDLVGPMARPGRSHGDRRRLATPAFAALLDRLEAEVRAAIRDRGEPPLAIIGVDSSPACGVTTTYYSSEKQPGRGAFLARFPDIPAVDVKEFARYRVYLAAPLFSEAEQAYNLALRALLEAHLFEVYLPQEVGDTSHTRCREERRAIFARHLPALRGADVVVAVIDGADADSGTSWEMGYAYALGKRVVALRTDFRVAGRYERVNLMLEESATVVTAKEDLPRVLGSLLAASP
;
A
#
# COMPACT_ATOMS: atom_id res chain seq x y z
N MET A 1 -0.69 10.31 16.48
CA MET A 1 -0.60 9.26 15.43
C MET A 1 0.66 9.46 14.61
N TYR A 2 1.50 8.45 14.55
CA TYR A 2 2.73 8.49 13.77
C TYR A 2 3.08 7.13 13.20
N VAL A 3 3.94 7.13 12.19
CA VAL A 3 4.58 5.92 11.64
C VAL A 3 6.09 6.02 11.80
N LEU A 4 6.73 4.90 12.05
CA LEU A 4 8.18 4.76 11.92
C LEU A 4 8.48 4.52 10.45
N ILE A 5 9.44 5.23 9.85
CA ILE A 5 9.72 5.09 8.42
C ILE A 5 11.16 4.73 8.16
N ALA A 6 11.40 3.84 7.20
CA ALA A 6 12.74 3.62 6.68
C ALA A 6 13.29 4.95 6.12
N PRO A 7 14.51 5.38 6.51
CA PRO A 7 15.00 6.71 6.19
C PRO A 7 15.22 6.92 4.68
N CYS A 8 15.34 5.84 3.90
CA CYS A 8 15.41 5.89 2.45
C CYS A 8 14.15 6.45 1.77
N ILE A 9 12.99 6.42 2.44
CA ILE A 9 11.74 7.00 1.93
C ILE A 9 11.85 8.52 1.87
N GLN A 10 12.52 9.15 2.84
CA GLN A 10 12.78 10.60 2.85
C GLN A 10 14.09 10.97 2.15
N ASN A 11 15.10 10.11 2.25
CA ASN A 11 16.42 10.31 1.67
C ASN A 11 16.86 9.08 0.87
N PRO A 12 16.51 8.99 -0.43
CA PRO A 12 16.83 7.82 -1.26
C PRO A 12 18.32 7.48 -1.32
N ALA A 13 19.23 8.42 -1.01
CA ALA A 13 20.67 8.18 -0.93
C ALA A 13 21.08 7.21 0.20
N CYS A 14 20.19 6.90 1.15
CA CYS A 14 20.41 5.86 2.14
C CYS A 14 20.35 4.43 1.55
N ARG A 15 19.83 4.25 0.34
CA ARG A 15 19.85 2.95 -0.36
C ARG A 15 21.21 2.72 -1.03
N ALA A 16 21.54 1.45 -1.23
CA ALA A 16 22.75 1.09 -1.97
C ALA A 16 22.68 1.60 -3.42
N ARG A 17 23.84 1.85 -4.03
CA ARG A 17 23.91 2.44 -5.37
C ARG A 17 23.23 1.55 -6.42
N GLY A 18 22.45 2.18 -7.29
CA GLY A 18 21.87 1.54 -8.48
C GLY A 18 20.69 0.60 -8.23
N ILE A 19 20.11 0.57 -7.02
CA ILE A 19 18.96 -0.31 -6.70
C ILE A 19 17.62 0.42 -6.65
N THR A 20 17.63 1.75 -6.52
CA THR A 20 16.41 2.55 -6.43
C THR A 20 15.87 2.82 -7.82
N THR A 21 14.65 2.35 -8.09
CA THR A 21 13.97 2.54 -9.38
C THR A 21 13.10 3.80 -9.38
N ASP A 22 12.68 4.25 -10.57
CA ASP A 22 11.71 5.36 -10.69
C ASP A 22 10.36 5.02 -10.05
N GLU A 23 9.98 3.73 -10.02
CA GLU A 23 8.79 3.26 -9.32
C GLU A 23 8.94 3.45 -7.81
N ASP A 24 10.06 3.02 -7.23
CA ASP A 24 10.34 3.22 -5.81
C ASP A 24 10.28 4.72 -5.44
N LEU A 25 10.86 5.59 -6.27
CA LEU A 25 10.83 7.04 -6.04
C LEU A 25 9.40 7.60 -6.09
N ARG A 26 8.52 7.05 -6.95
CA ARG A 26 7.10 7.42 -6.94
C ARG A 26 6.44 6.97 -5.65
N ASP A 27 6.64 5.72 -5.23
CA ASP A 27 6.05 5.17 -4.01
C ASP A 27 6.51 5.93 -2.75
N PHE A 28 7.77 6.36 -2.71
CA PHE A 28 8.31 7.19 -1.63
C PHE A 28 7.61 8.55 -1.55
N ARG A 29 7.47 9.25 -2.69
CA ARG A 29 6.76 10.54 -2.75
C ARG A 29 5.30 10.40 -2.33
N ARG A 30 4.64 9.33 -2.77
CA ARG A 30 3.24 9.03 -2.45
C ARG A 30 3.04 8.68 -0.98
N THR A 31 3.99 7.98 -0.38
CA THR A 31 4.02 7.71 1.06
C THR A 31 4.09 9.02 1.85
N VAL A 32 5.00 9.93 1.47
CA VAL A 32 5.10 11.27 2.07
C VAL A 32 3.81 12.07 1.88
N GLU A 33 3.21 12.00 0.70
CA GLU A 33 1.93 12.65 0.40
C GLU A 33 0.79 12.11 1.26
N ARG A 34 0.68 10.78 1.42
CA ARG A 34 -0.30 10.13 2.31
C ARG A 34 -0.16 10.66 3.73
N CYS A 35 1.06 10.62 4.28
CA CYS A 35 1.33 11.09 5.63
C CYS A 35 0.92 12.56 5.80
N ARG A 36 1.28 13.42 4.84
CA ARG A 36 0.85 14.83 4.86
C ARG A 36 -0.68 14.98 4.78
N ARG A 37 -1.33 14.24 3.88
CA ARG A 37 -2.77 14.31 3.62
C ARG A 37 -3.59 14.00 4.88
N PHE A 38 -3.14 13.00 5.65
CA PHE A 38 -3.83 12.51 6.84
C PHE A 38 -3.19 12.96 8.15
N SER A 39 -2.26 13.92 8.12
CA SER A 39 -1.54 14.42 9.30
C SER A 39 -0.89 13.31 10.14
N ILE A 40 -0.33 12.30 9.48
CA ILE A 40 0.44 11.23 10.10
C ILE A 40 1.89 11.72 10.24
N GLU A 41 2.39 11.81 11.46
CA GLU A 41 3.79 12.17 11.68
C GLU A 41 4.72 11.05 11.18
N MET A 42 5.76 11.43 10.44
CA MET A 42 6.79 10.50 9.97
C MET A 42 8.01 10.59 10.87
N VAL A 43 8.33 9.49 11.55
CA VAL A 43 9.47 9.40 12.46
C VAL A 43 10.53 8.52 11.81
N PRO A 44 11.67 9.09 11.37
CA PRO A 44 12.68 8.31 10.67
C PRO A 44 13.34 7.30 11.60
N LEU A 45 13.42 6.05 11.16
CA LEU A 45 14.26 5.03 11.77
C LEU A 45 15.73 5.28 11.42
N PRO A 46 16.68 4.83 12.26
CA PRO A 46 18.07 4.75 11.85
C PRO A 46 18.22 3.75 10.69
N CYS A 47 19.21 3.96 9.82
CA CYS A 47 19.58 2.98 8.79
C CYS A 47 20.81 2.20 9.25
N PRO A 48 20.67 0.96 9.75
CA PRO A 48 21.83 0.19 10.23
C PRO A 48 22.87 -0.01 9.14
N GLU A 49 22.44 -0.27 7.91
CA GLU A 49 23.33 -0.48 6.78
C GLU A 49 24.14 0.78 6.43
N THR A 50 23.51 1.96 6.43
CA THR A 50 24.21 3.23 6.14
C THR A 50 25.14 3.62 7.29
N ILE A 51 24.71 3.41 8.54
CA ILE A 51 25.54 3.70 9.72
C ILE A 51 26.78 2.79 9.75
N TYR A 52 26.63 1.53 9.34
CA TYR A 52 27.72 0.54 9.39
C TYR A 52 28.66 0.61 8.18
N LEU A 53 28.10 0.74 6.96
CA LEU A 53 28.86 0.66 5.70
C LEU A 53 29.17 2.03 5.09
N GLY A 54 28.52 3.09 5.58
CA GLY A 54 28.56 4.42 4.99
C GLY A 54 27.50 4.64 3.89
N PRO A 55 27.34 5.90 3.45
CA PRO A 55 26.52 6.24 2.30
C PRO A 55 27.14 5.71 0.99
N ASP A 56 26.34 5.65 -0.08
CA ASP A 56 26.79 5.28 -1.44
C ASP A 56 27.48 3.90 -1.56
N ARG A 57 27.12 2.99 -0.63
CA ARG A 57 27.59 1.60 -0.58
C ARG A 57 27.12 0.76 -1.77
N SER A 58 27.90 -0.27 -2.09
CA SER A 58 27.48 -1.32 -3.02
C SER A 58 26.36 -2.20 -2.41
N PRO A 59 25.46 -2.80 -3.22
CA PRO A 59 24.42 -3.70 -2.72
C PRO A 59 25.03 -4.95 -2.06
N GLY A 60 24.54 -5.31 -0.87
CA GLY A 60 25.01 -6.45 -0.08
C GLY A 60 23.87 -7.36 0.40
N SER A 61 24.23 -8.49 0.99
CA SER A 61 23.35 -9.49 1.62
C SER A 61 23.67 -9.62 3.12
N PHE A 62 22.75 -10.16 3.92
CA PHE A 62 23.00 -10.32 5.36
C PHE A 62 24.13 -11.32 5.64
N GLN A 63 24.09 -12.51 5.01
CA GLN A 63 25.14 -13.52 5.03
C GLN A 63 25.99 -13.51 3.73
N ASP A 64 27.07 -14.30 3.71
CA ASP A 64 27.90 -14.50 2.53
C ASP A 64 27.08 -15.03 1.34
N LEU A 65 27.46 -14.64 0.12
CA LEU A 65 26.89 -15.19 -1.11
C LEU A 65 27.36 -16.64 -1.27
N VAL A 66 26.46 -17.61 -1.07
CA VAL A 66 26.73 -19.02 -1.36
C VAL A 66 25.95 -19.39 -2.63
N GLY A 67 26.63 -19.90 -3.68
CA GLY A 67 25.97 -20.44 -4.88
C GLY A 67 26.68 -20.19 -6.22
N PRO A 68 26.24 -20.87 -7.31
CA PRO A 68 26.92 -20.93 -8.63
C PRO A 68 26.92 -19.61 -9.41
N MET A 69 26.31 -18.55 -8.87
CA MET A 69 26.51 -17.17 -9.35
C MET A 69 27.83 -16.53 -8.89
N ALA A 70 28.68 -17.27 -8.17
CA ALA A 70 30.11 -17.00 -8.07
C ALA A 70 30.77 -17.12 -9.46
N ARG A 71 30.50 -16.16 -10.36
CA ARG A 71 31.15 -16.12 -11.68
C ARG A 71 32.62 -15.77 -11.46
N PRO A 72 33.57 -16.66 -11.82
CA PRO A 72 34.99 -16.35 -11.70
C PRO A 72 35.33 -15.21 -12.67
N GLY A 73 36.00 -14.16 -12.18
CA GLY A 73 36.58 -13.10 -13.04
C GLY A 73 35.92 -11.73 -13.03
N ARG A 74 34.87 -11.48 -12.22
CA ARG A 74 34.51 -10.09 -11.84
C ARG A 74 35.15 -9.79 -10.48
N SER A 75 35.82 -8.65 -10.34
CA SER A 75 36.37 -8.20 -9.06
C SER A 75 35.25 -8.11 -8.01
N HIS A 76 35.18 -9.10 -7.12
CA HIS A 76 34.25 -9.16 -5.99
C HIS A 76 34.71 -8.25 -4.84
N GLY A 77 35.24 -7.07 -5.16
CA GLY A 77 36.01 -6.24 -4.25
C GLY A 77 35.24 -5.51 -3.15
N ASP A 78 33.90 -5.54 -3.10
CA ASP A 78 33.18 -4.65 -2.16
C ASP A 78 31.75 -5.06 -1.76
N ARG A 79 31.39 -6.35 -1.82
CA ARG A 79 30.11 -6.82 -1.25
C ARG A 79 30.34 -7.35 0.17
N ARG A 80 30.11 -6.48 1.16
CA ARG A 80 30.41 -6.75 2.58
C ARG A 80 29.27 -7.51 3.26
N ARG A 81 29.60 -8.62 3.92
CA ARG A 81 28.71 -9.40 4.79
C ARG A 81 28.28 -8.56 6.00
N LEU A 82 26.98 -8.47 6.27
CA LEU A 82 26.47 -7.73 7.44
C LEU A 82 26.47 -8.58 8.71
N ALA A 83 26.33 -9.91 8.62
CA ALA A 83 26.29 -10.82 9.76
C ALA A 83 27.64 -10.94 10.47
N THR A 84 28.02 -9.89 11.19
CA THR A 84 29.22 -9.75 12.01
C THR A 84 28.84 -9.40 13.46
N PRO A 85 29.66 -9.74 14.47
CA PRO A 85 29.39 -9.34 15.86
C PRO A 85 29.25 -7.82 16.03
N ALA A 86 30.06 -7.04 15.29
CA ALA A 86 30.00 -5.57 15.31
C ALA A 86 28.65 -5.03 14.79
N PHE A 87 28.13 -5.61 13.71
CA PHE A 87 26.81 -5.23 13.19
C PHE A 87 25.69 -5.67 14.12
N ALA A 88 25.78 -6.85 14.72
CA ALA A 88 24.80 -7.31 15.71
C ALA A 88 24.73 -6.35 16.92
N ALA A 89 25.88 -5.95 17.48
CA ALA A 89 25.94 -4.97 18.56
C ALA A 89 25.41 -3.58 18.15
N LEU A 90 25.58 -3.19 16.87
CA LEU A 90 24.93 -2.00 16.32
C LEU A 90 23.41 -2.15 16.30
N LEU A 91 22.88 -3.29 15.84
CA LEU A 91 21.43 -3.53 15.84
C LEU A 91 20.85 -3.49 17.25
N ASP A 92 21.51 -4.08 18.24
CA ASP A 92 21.07 -4.05 19.65
C ASP A 92 20.99 -2.62 20.19
N ARG A 93 21.99 -1.78 19.88
CA ARG A 93 21.99 -0.37 20.29
C ARG A 93 20.88 0.43 19.63
N LEU A 94 20.72 0.29 18.31
CA LEU A 94 19.69 0.98 17.54
C LEU A 94 18.28 0.52 17.95
N GLU A 95 18.10 -0.75 18.29
CA GLU A 95 16.85 -1.25 18.86
C GLU A 95 16.52 -0.54 20.18
N ALA A 96 17.50 -0.45 21.10
CA ALA A 96 17.31 0.22 22.38
C ALA A 96 16.95 1.71 22.21
N GLU A 97 17.62 2.41 21.29
CA GLU A 97 17.36 3.82 20.95
C GLU A 97 15.93 4.00 20.38
N VAL A 98 15.53 3.19 19.41
CA VAL A 98 14.17 3.26 18.82
C VAL A 98 13.10 2.92 19.87
N ARG A 99 13.31 1.90 20.70
CA ARG A 99 12.37 1.55 21.77
C ARG A 99 12.28 2.65 22.82
N ALA A 100 13.38 3.35 23.13
CA ALA A 100 13.35 4.53 24.00
C ALA A 100 12.54 5.67 23.38
N ALA A 101 12.78 6.00 22.10
CA ALA A 101 12.05 7.04 21.39
C ALA A 101 10.54 6.75 21.30
N ILE A 102 10.13 5.48 21.16
CA ILE A 102 8.72 5.08 21.23
C ILE A 102 8.15 5.31 22.63
N ARG A 103 8.88 4.92 23.69
CA ARG A 103 8.44 5.14 25.08
C ARG A 103 8.27 6.62 25.41
N ASP A 104 9.19 7.46 24.97
CA ASP A 104 9.15 8.91 25.22
C ASP A 104 7.95 9.60 24.57
N ARG A 105 7.42 9.01 23.49
CA ARG A 105 6.20 9.50 22.80
C ARG A 105 4.90 9.13 23.52
N GLY A 106 4.91 8.11 24.38
CA GLY A 106 3.76 7.70 25.19
C GLY A 106 2.63 6.97 24.45
N GLU A 107 2.67 6.88 23.12
CA GLU A 107 1.74 6.11 22.29
C GLU A 107 2.53 5.22 21.29
N PRO A 108 2.03 4.01 20.94
CA PRO A 108 2.69 3.17 19.95
C PRO A 108 2.55 3.76 18.53
N PRO A 109 3.51 3.49 17.62
CA PRO A 109 3.35 3.83 16.21
C PRO A 109 2.22 3.01 15.59
N LEU A 110 1.59 3.54 14.53
CA LEU A 110 0.64 2.76 13.73
C LEU A 110 1.31 1.56 13.06
N ALA A 111 2.49 1.80 12.49
CA ALA A 111 3.25 0.81 11.77
C ALA A 111 4.70 1.30 11.54
N ILE A 112 5.54 0.37 11.12
CA ILE A 112 6.81 0.63 10.46
C ILE A 112 6.59 0.57 8.94
N ILE A 113 6.87 1.66 8.23
CA ILE A 113 6.87 1.69 6.76
C ILE A 113 8.29 1.41 6.29
N GLY A 114 8.52 0.19 5.82
CA GLY A 114 9.81 -0.26 5.34
C GLY A 114 9.87 -0.37 3.82
N VAL A 115 11.02 -0.79 3.30
CA VAL A 115 11.21 -1.03 1.87
C VAL A 115 11.70 -2.45 1.72
N ASP A 116 10.92 -3.26 1.02
CA ASP A 116 11.26 -4.65 0.72
C ASP A 116 12.62 -4.77 0.03
N SER A 117 13.17 -5.99 0.08
CA SER A 117 14.47 -6.28 -0.52
C SER A 117 15.65 -5.57 0.17
N SER A 118 15.49 -5.03 1.38
CA SER A 118 16.61 -4.60 2.23
C SER A 118 17.00 -5.69 3.24
N PRO A 119 18.29 -6.07 3.36
CA PRO A 119 18.75 -7.02 4.37
C PRO A 119 18.38 -6.64 5.81
N ALA A 120 18.40 -5.34 6.14
CA ALA A 120 18.06 -4.85 7.48
C ALA A 120 16.60 -4.38 7.59
N CYS A 121 16.12 -3.63 6.59
CA CYS A 121 14.85 -2.90 6.63
C CYS A 121 13.71 -3.54 5.80
N GLY A 122 13.92 -4.74 5.24
CA GLY A 122 12.89 -5.47 4.48
C GLY A 122 11.66 -5.76 5.34
N VAL A 123 10.46 -5.72 4.73
CA VAL A 123 9.18 -5.85 5.45
C VAL A 123 8.60 -7.24 5.29
N THR A 124 8.20 -7.58 4.07
CA THR A 124 7.66 -8.90 3.71
C THR A 124 8.77 -9.82 3.22
N THR A 125 9.86 -9.23 2.73
CA THR A 125 10.97 -9.96 2.13
C THR A 125 12.32 -9.30 2.37
N THR A 126 13.35 -10.13 2.53
CA THR A 126 14.71 -9.69 2.85
C THR A 126 15.77 -10.49 2.08
N TYR A 127 16.95 -9.89 1.86
CA TYR A 127 18.13 -10.61 1.34
C TYR A 127 18.97 -11.12 2.51
N TYR A 128 18.61 -12.31 3.00
CA TYR A 128 19.39 -12.99 4.02
C TYR A 128 20.68 -13.59 3.44
N SER A 129 20.67 -14.02 2.18
CA SER A 129 21.83 -14.52 1.43
C SER A 129 21.82 -13.96 -0.01
N SER A 130 22.35 -14.72 -0.98
CA SER A 130 22.20 -14.48 -2.43
C SER A 130 20.75 -14.52 -2.90
N GLU A 131 19.86 -15.12 -2.11
CA GLU A 131 18.44 -15.29 -2.43
C GLU A 131 17.54 -14.45 -1.54
N LYS A 132 16.44 -13.99 -2.13
CA LYS A 132 15.39 -13.24 -1.43
C LYS A 132 14.53 -14.23 -0.66
N GLN A 133 14.33 -14.00 0.63
CA GLN A 133 13.56 -14.87 1.51
C GLN A 133 12.35 -14.10 2.10
N PRO A 134 11.23 -14.78 2.37
CA PRO A 134 10.13 -14.20 3.12
C PRO A 134 10.55 -13.81 4.55
N GLY A 135 9.96 -12.74 5.06
CA GLY A 135 10.19 -12.24 6.41
C GLY A 135 10.86 -10.88 6.47
N ARG A 136 10.92 -10.34 7.68
CA ARG A 136 11.51 -9.04 7.97
C ARG A 136 13.03 -9.08 7.89
N GLY A 137 13.62 -7.96 7.48
CA GLY A 137 15.07 -7.76 7.57
C GLY A 137 15.57 -7.79 9.02
N ALA A 138 16.87 -8.00 9.20
CA ALA A 138 17.47 -8.28 10.51
C ALA A 138 17.19 -7.19 11.57
N PHE A 139 16.97 -5.95 11.15
CA PHE A 139 16.61 -4.87 12.06
C PHE A 139 15.11 -4.81 12.33
N LEU A 140 14.25 -4.89 11.30
CA LEU A 140 12.80 -4.86 11.53
C LEU A 140 12.26 -6.11 12.24
N ALA A 141 12.99 -7.23 12.15
CA ALA A 141 12.71 -8.45 12.90
C ALA A 141 12.82 -8.25 14.42
N ARG A 142 13.51 -7.20 14.88
CA ARG A 142 13.60 -6.82 16.30
C ARG A 142 12.34 -6.17 16.86
N PHE A 143 11.38 -5.79 16.00
CA PHE A 143 10.14 -5.12 16.40
C PHE A 143 8.89 -5.94 16.02
N PRO A 144 8.79 -7.23 16.42
CA PRO A 144 7.69 -8.09 15.99
C PRO A 144 6.32 -7.59 16.49
N ASP A 145 6.33 -6.82 17.57
CA ASP A 145 5.19 -6.20 18.23
C ASP A 145 4.58 -5.04 17.42
N ILE A 146 5.31 -4.47 16.45
CA ILE A 146 4.84 -3.35 15.64
C ILE A 146 4.50 -3.85 14.23
N PRO A 147 3.30 -3.56 13.70
CA PRO A 147 2.96 -3.87 12.31
C PRO A 147 3.99 -3.26 11.35
N ALA A 148 4.35 -3.97 10.29
CA ALA A 148 5.26 -3.45 9.27
C ALA A 148 4.60 -3.57 7.90
N VAL A 149 4.66 -2.50 7.11
CA VAL A 149 4.03 -2.41 5.79
C VAL A 149 5.06 -1.94 4.78
N ASP A 150 5.12 -2.63 3.63
CA ASP A 150 5.99 -2.21 2.54
C ASP A 150 5.51 -0.88 1.96
N VAL A 151 6.45 -0.01 1.62
CA VAL A 151 6.19 1.32 1.10
C VAL A 151 5.26 1.32 -0.12
N LYS A 152 5.31 0.29 -0.97
CA LYS A 152 4.43 0.20 -2.15
C LYS A 152 2.98 -0.01 -1.75
N GLU A 153 2.75 -0.85 -0.75
CA GLU A 153 1.40 -1.07 -0.23
C GLU A 153 0.91 0.13 0.57
N PHE A 154 1.76 0.73 1.41
CA PHE A 154 1.40 1.94 2.14
C PHE A 154 1.12 3.14 1.22
N ALA A 155 1.79 3.23 0.06
CA ALA A 155 1.55 4.26 -0.95
C ALA A 155 0.19 4.11 -1.67
N ARG A 156 -0.51 2.97 -1.54
CA ARG A 156 -1.83 2.74 -2.11
C ARG A 156 -2.92 3.17 -1.13
N TYR A 157 -3.47 4.35 -1.35
CA TYR A 157 -4.50 4.93 -0.47
C TYR A 157 -5.61 5.67 -1.20
N ARG A 158 -5.52 5.83 -2.52
CA ARG A 158 -6.52 6.51 -3.33
C ARG A 158 -7.54 5.51 -3.84
N VAL A 159 -8.77 5.68 -3.41
CA VAL A 159 -9.91 4.83 -3.74
C VAL A 159 -10.80 5.58 -4.73
N TYR A 160 -11.16 4.92 -5.83
CA TYR A 160 -12.31 5.32 -6.63
C TYR A 160 -13.52 4.50 -6.17
N LEU A 161 -14.58 5.17 -5.68
CA LEU A 161 -15.80 4.49 -5.24
C LEU A 161 -16.81 4.45 -6.40
N ALA A 162 -16.83 3.33 -7.13
CA ALA A 162 -17.78 3.04 -8.19
C ALA A 162 -19.06 2.48 -7.58
N ALA A 163 -20.20 3.14 -7.76
CA ALA A 163 -21.47 2.68 -7.20
C ALA A 163 -22.66 3.29 -7.94
N PRO A 164 -23.84 2.63 -7.92
CA PRO A 164 -25.09 3.26 -8.27
C PRO A 164 -25.31 4.56 -7.46
N LEU A 165 -25.92 5.56 -8.08
CA LEU A 165 -26.10 6.90 -7.49
C LEU A 165 -27.43 7.56 -7.90
N PHE A 166 -28.42 6.76 -8.30
CA PHE A 166 -29.66 7.21 -8.93
C PHE A 166 -30.81 7.41 -7.95
N SER A 167 -30.66 6.92 -6.72
CA SER A 167 -31.61 7.10 -5.63
C SER A 167 -30.96 7.75 -4.40
N GLU A 168 -31.79 8.38 -3.57
CA GLU A 168 -31.35 8.96 -2.30
C GLU A 168 -30.72 7.89 -1.39
N ALA A 169 -31.27 6.67 -1.38
CA ALA A 169 -30.75 5.56 -0.61
C ALA A 169 -29.33 5.15 -1.06
N GLU A 170 -29.09 5.05 -2.38
CA GLU A 170 -27.77 4.75 -2.93
C GLU A 170 -26.76 5.86 -2.60
N GLN A 171 -27.14 7.12 -2.80
CA GLN A 171 -26.26 8.25 -2.51
C GLN A 171 -25.91 8.35 -1.02
N ALA A 172 -26.88 8.10 -0.13
CA ALA A 172 -26.65 8.05 1.31
C ALA A 172 -25.73 6.89 1.70
N TYR A 173 -25.90 5.73 1.06
CA TYR A 173 -25.03 4.59 1.30
C TYR A 173 -23.58 4.85 0.85
N ASN A 174 -23.39 5.45 -0.33
CA ASN A 174 -22.06 5.82 -0.84
C ASN A 174 -21.36 6.83 0.08
N LEU A 175 -22.09 7.79 0.65
CA LEU A 175 -21.55 8.71 1.65
C LEU A 175 -21.11 7.98 2.93
N ALA A 176 -21.87 6.97 3.38
CA ALA A 176 -21.50 6.15 4.52
C ALA A 176 -20.24 5.30 4.24
N LEU A 177 -20.11 4.74 3.03
CA LEU A 177 -18.90 4.02 2.61
C LEU A 177 -17.69 4.95 2.53
N ARG A 178 -17.85 6.15 1.95
CA ARG A 178 -16.79 7.17 1.93
C ARG A 178 -16.33 7.50 3.35
N ALA A 179 -17.27 7.79 4.26
CA ALA A 179 -16.95 8.11 5.65
C ALA A 179 -16.20 6.96 6.36
N LEU A 180 -16.61 5.71 6.13
CA LEU A 180 -15.91 4.54 6.64
C LEU A 180 -14.46 4.49 6.13
N LEU A 181 -14.25 4.61 4.82
CA LEU A 181 -12.91 4.53 4.23
C LEU A 181 -12.01 5.71 4.65
N GLU A 182 -12.55 6.93 4.73
CA GLU A 182 -11.83 8.11 5.20
C GLU A 182 -11.40 7.98 6.67
N ALA A 183 -12.25 7.39 7.53
CA ALA A 183 -11.90 7.07 8.91
C ALA A 183 -10.72 6.09 9.01
N HIS A 184 -10.46 5.32 7.95
CA HIS A 184 -9.34 4.39 7.80
C HIS A 184 -8.17 4.95 6.96
N LEU A 185 -8.09 6.28 6.80
CA LEU A 185 -6.97 6.97 6.15
C LEU A 185 -6.82 6.63 4.66
N PHE A 186 -7.96 6.47 3.98
CA PHE A 186 -8.06 6.40 2.52
C PHE A 186 -8.61 7.71 1.95
N GLU A 187 -8.12 8.08 0.76
CA GLU A 187 -8.63 9.22 -0.01
C GLU A 187 -9.66 8.68 -0.99
N VAL A 188 -10.92 9.10 -0.85
CA VAL A 188 -12.02 8.55 -1.66
C VAL A 188 -12.48 9.58 -2.68
N TYR A 189 -12.39 9.19 -3.95
CA TYR A 189 -13.09 9.89 -5.03
C TYR A 189 -14.51 9.35 -5.15
N LEU A 190 -15.49 10.24 -5.09
CA LEU A 190 -16.91 9.93 -5.08
C LEU A 190 -17.61 10.54 -6.32
N PRO A 191 -17.97 9.74 -7.34
CA PRO A 191 -18.50 10.24 -8.62
C PRO A 191 -19.72 11.15 -8.50
N GLN A 192 -20.63 10.87 -7.55
CA GLN A 192 -21.86 11.66 -7.32
C GLN A 192 -21.60 13.14 -6.95
N GLU A 193 -20.39 13.52 -6.52
CA GLU A 193 -20.04 14.91 -6.22
C GLU A 193 -19.77 15.76 -7.47
N VAL A 194 -19.62 15.14 -8.64
CA VAL A 194 -19.29 15.83 -9.90
C VAL A 194 -20.53 16.42 -10.60
N GLY A 195 -21.71 16.23 -10.02
CA GLY A 195 -22.95 16.89 -10.43
C GLY A 195 -23.77 16.10 -11.43
N ASP A 196 -24.55 15.14 -10.92
CA ASP A 196 -25.62 14.45 -11.69
C ASP A 196 -27.01 14.89 -11.21
N THR A 197 -27.29 16.19 -11.22
CA THR A 197 -28.56 16.73 -10.70
C THR A 197 -29.46 17.35 -11.78
N SER A 198 -29.09 17.31 -13.07
CA SER A 198 -29.92 17.90 -14.13
C SER A 198 -30.62 16.82 -14.97
N HIS A 199 -31.95 16.88 -15.00
CA HIS A 199 -32.81 16.03 -15.83
C HIS A 199 -32.68 16.32 -17.34
N THR A 200 -31.82 17.27 -17.73
CA THR A 200 -31.59 17.73 -19.10
C THR A 200 -30.09 17.81 -19.36
N ARG A 201 -29.40 16.67 -19.39
CA ARG A 201 -27.98 16.66 -19.76
C ARG A 201 -27.81 17.04 -21.23
N CYS A 202 -27.24 18.19 -21.52
CA CYS A 202 -26.78 18.48 -22.87
C CYS A 202 -25.58 17.57 -23.20
N ARG A 203 -25.27 17.38 -24.49
CA ARG A 203 -24.16 16.49 -24.93
C ARG A 203 -22.80 16.90 -24.34
N GLU A 204 -22.62 18.18 -24.07
CA GLU A 204 -21.37 18.75 -23.55
C GLU A 204 -21.17 18.42 -22.07
N GLU A 205 -22.21 18.51 -21.25
CA GLU A 205 -22.18 18.13 -19.82
C GLU A 205 -21.82 16.65 -19.65
N ARG A 206 -22.40 15.77 -20.46
CA ARG A 206 -22.05 14.34 -20.46
C ARG A 206 -20.58 14.09 -20.73
N ARG A 207 -20.01 14.79 -21.72
CA ARG A 207 -18.59 14.69 -22.07
C ARG A 207 -17.71 15.24 -20.96
N ALA A 208 -18.11 16.33 -20.32
CA ALA A 208 -17.37 16.94 -19.23
C ALA A 208 -17.30 16.01 -18.00
N ILE A 209 -18.44 15.39 -17.62
CA ILE A 209 -18.49 14.43 -16.50
C ILE A 209 -17.60 13.22 -16.80
N PHE A 210 -17.75 12.61 -17.98
CA PHE A 210 -16.90 11.49 -18.40
C PHE A 210 -15.40 11.85 -18.40
N ALA A 211 -15.05 13.03 -18.92
CA ALA A 211 -13.68 13.53 -18.96
C ALA A 211 -13.10 13.84 -17.57
N ARG A 212 -13.94 13.99 -16.53
CA ARG A 212 -13.51 14.13 -15.12
C ARG A 212 -13.33 12.77 -14.45
N HIS A 213 -14.24 11.82 -14.67
CA HIS A 213 -14.15 10.48 -14.07
C HIS A 213 -12.97 9.67 -14.60
N LEU A 214 -12.67 9.77 -15.91
CA LEU A 214 -11.63 8.96 -16.51
C LEU A 214 -10.21 9.22 -15.92
N PRO A 215 -9.75 10.48 -15.72
CA PRO A 215 -8.51 10.75 -15.00
C PRO A 215 -8.55 10.31 -13.53
N ALA A 216 -9.68 10.46 -12.84
CA ALA A 216 -9.81 10.04 -11.44
C ALA A 216 -9.66 8.52 -11.29
N LEU A 217 -10.34 7.75 -12.16
CA LEU A 217 -10.26 6.29 -12.21
C LEU A 217 -8.83 5.83 -12.56
N ARG A 218 -8.15 6.50 -13.48
CA ARG A 218 -6.73 6.24 -13.79
C ARG A 218 -5.79 6.58 -12.63
N GLY A 219 -6.07 7.64 -11.90
CA GLY A 219 -5.25 8.14 -10.79
C GLY A 219 -5.43 7.37 -9.47
N ALA A 220 -6.54 6.64 -9.32
CA ALA A 220 -6.80 5.81 -8.15
C ALA A 220 -5.86 4.58 -8.09
N ASP A 221 -5.60 4.10 -6.88
CA ASP A 221 -4.84 2.86 -6.65
C ASP A 221 -5.71 1.62 -6.74
N VAL A 222 -6.93 1.77 -6.25
CA VAL A 222 -7.89 0.72 -6.07
C VAL A 222 -9.28 1.24 -6.41
N VAL A 223 -10.08 0.40 -7.02
CA VAL A 223 -11.51 0.63 -7.21
C VAL A 223 -12.27 -0.16 -6.17
N VAL A 224 -13.12 0.51 -5.41
CA VAL A 224 -14.14 -0.13 -4.58
C VAL A 224 -15.45 0.00 -5.35
N ALA A 225 -16.10 -1.13 -5.64
CA ALA A 225 -17.30 -1.18 -6.45
C ALA A 225 -18.50 -1.72 -5.65
N VAL A 226 -19.62 -1.00 -5.60
CA VAL A 226 -20.88 -1.53 -5.05
C VAL A 226 -21.62 -2.27 -6.16
N ILE A 227 -21.73 -3.60 -6.02
CA ILE A 227 -22.30 -4.49 -7.04
C ILE A 227 -23.62 -5.10 -6.56
N ASP A 228 -24.41 -4.38 -5.76
CA ASP A 228 -25.72 -4.82 -5.26
C ASP A 228 -26.81 -4.78 -6.35
N GLY A 229 -27.85 -5.62 -6.20
CA GLY A 229 -28.97 -5.72 -7.15
C GLY A 229 -29.10 -7.08 -7.83
N ALA A 230 -30.15 -7.28 -8.63
CA ALA A 230 -30.26 -8.50 -9.44
C ALA A 230 -29.19 -8.56 -10.54
N ASP A 231 -28.78 -7.40 -11.03
CA ASP A 231 -27.61 -7.17 -11.86
C ASP A 231 -26.89 -5.92 -11.31
N ALA A 232 -25.59 -5.80 -11.55
CA ALA A 232 -24.83 -4.63 -11.14
C ALA A 232 -25.13 -3.45 -12.08
N ASP A 233 -24.99 -2.22 -11.58
CA ASP A 233 -25.10 -1.04 -12.43
C ASP A 233 -24.11 -1.12 -13.60
N SER A 234 -24.60 -0.78 -14.80
CA SER A 234 -23.82 -0.82 -16.03
C SER A 234 -22.65 0.17 -16.02
N GLY A 235 -22.80 1.32 -15.36
CA GLY A 235 -21.73 2.31 -15.19
C GLY A 235 -20.62 1.76 -14.31
N THR A 236 -20.98 1.26 -13.14
CA THR A 236 -20.10 0.58 -12.18
C THR A 236 -19.37 -0.60 -12.84
N SER A 237 -20.08 -1.42 -13.60
CA SER A 237 -19.52 -2.56 -14.33
C SER A 237 -18.48 -2.12 -15.39
N TRP A 238 -18.75 -1.01 -16.10
CA TRP A 238 -17.79 -0.44 -17.05
C TRP A 238 -16.53 0.08 -16.35
N GLU A 239 -16.69 0.74 -15.19
CA GLU A 239 -15.58 1.26 -14.39
C GLU A 239 -14.70 0.12 -13.84
N MET A 240 -15.32 -0.98 -13.38
CA MET A 240 -14.61 -2.20 -12.95
C MET A 240 -13.81 -2.82 -14.11
N GLY A 241 -14.45 -3.02 -15.27
CA GLY A 241 -13.77 -3.56 -16.44
C GLY A 241 -12.61 -2.68 -16.91
N TYR A 242 -12.79 -1.35 -16.88
CA TYR A 242 -11.73 -0.40 -17.19
C TYR A 242 -10.55 -0.48 -16.21
N ALA A 243 -10.83 -0.57 -14.91
CA ALA A 243 -9.81 -0.71 -13.89
C ALA A 243 -9.04 -2.03 -14.00
N TYR A 244 -9.75 -3.14 -14.24
CA TYR A 244 -9.15 -4.45 -14.46
C TYR A 244 -8.21 -4.44 -15.67
N ALA A 245 -8.62 -3.83 -16.79
CA ALA A 245 -7.79 -3.70 -17.97
C ALA A 245 -6.51 -2.88 -17.75
N LEU A 246 -6.49 -1.99 -16.74
CA LEU A 246 -5.32 -1.23 -16.32
C LEU A 246 -4.46 -1.95 -15.26
N GLY A 247 -4.81 -3.19 -14.88
CA GLY A 247 -4.15 -3.93 -13.81
C GLY A 247 -4.35 -3.32 -12.43
N LYS A 248 -5.40 -2.51 -12.25
CA LYS A 248 -5.74 -1.95 -10.94
C LYS A 248 -6.47 -2.98 -10.11
N ARG A 249 -6.24 -2.94 -8.80
CA ARG A 249 -6.96 -3.77 -7.85
C ARG A 249 -8.43 -3.33 -7.81
N VAL A 250 -9.34 -4.30 -7.86
CA VAL A 250 -10.78 -4.07 -7.69
C VAL A 250 -11.27 -4.84 -6.46
N VAL A 251 -12.01 -4.17 -5.59
CA VAL A 251 -12.69 -4.77 -4.43
C VAL A 251 -14.18 -4.52 -4.60
N ALA A 252 -14.97 -5.58 -4.73
CA ALA A 252 -16.39 -5.48 -4.98
C ALA A 252 -17.18 -5.76 -3.69
N LEU A 253 -18.03 -4.82 -3.27
CA LEU A 253 -18.94 -4.96 -2.15
C LEU A 253 -20.30 -5.46 -2.66
N ARG A 254 -20.72 -6.61 -2.12
CA ARG A 254 -22.00 -7.26 -2.39
C ARG A 254 -22.73 -7.56 -1.09
N THR A 255 -23.61 -6.67 -0.65
CA THR A 255 -24.45 -6.88 0.54
C THR A 255 -25.76 -7.60 0.23
N ASP A 256 -26.19 -7.59 -1.04
CA ASP A 256 -27.36 -8.33 -1.49
C ASP A 256 -27.10 -9.84 -1.44
N PHE A 257 -27.79 -10.51 -0.51
CA PHE A 257 -27.64 -11.94 -0.21
C PHE A 257 -28.20 -12.86 -1.30
N ARG A 258 -28.94 -12.32 -2.26
CA ARG A 258 -29.49 -13.10 -3.38
C ARG A 258 -28.36 -13.55 -4.30
N VAL A 259 -28.50 -14.76 -4.84
CA VAL A 259 -27.55 -15.36 -5.78
C VAL A 259 -28.16 -15.41 -7.19
N ALA A 260 -27.35 -15.09 -8.20
CA ALA A 260 -27.71 -15.17 -9.61
C ALA A 260 -27.76 -16.62 -10.12
N GLY A 261 -26.95 -17.49 -9.53
CA GLY A 261 -26.86 -18.91 -9.87
C GLY A 261 -26.49 -19.80 -8.68
N ARG A 262 -26.26 -21.09 -8.93
CA ARG A 262 -25.91 -22.06 -7.86
C ARG A 262 -24.61 -21.71 -7.13
N TYR A 263 -23.69 -21.05 -7.82
CA TYR A 263 -22.37 -20.65 -7.34
C TYR A 263 -22.02 -19.20 -7.66
N GLU A 264 -22.95 -18.46 -8.29
CA GLU A 264 -22.73 -17.09 -8.77
C GLU A 264 -23.60 -16.15 -7.94
N ARG A 265 -22.97 -15.19 -7.27
CA ARG A 265 -23.67 -14.13 -6.51
C ARG A 265 -24.13 -13.04 -7.47
N VAL A 266 -23.29 -12.72 -8.45
CA VAL A 266 -23.55 -11.78 -9.55
C VAL A 266 -22.89 -12.31 -10.84
N ASN A 267 -22.90 -11.52 -11.92
CA ASN A 267 -22.21 -11.82 -13.16
C ASN A 267 -20.74 -12.26 -12.94
N LEU A 268 -20.35 -13.40 -13.52
CA LEU A 268 -19.01 -13.98 -13.36
C LEU A 268 -17.86 -13.01 -13.66
N MET A 269 -18.05 -12.10 -14.63
CA MET A 269 -17.01 -11.15 -15.03
C MET A 269 -16.67 -10.17 -13.90
N LEU A 270 -17.62 -9.90 -12.99
CA LEU A 270 -17.41 -9.02 -11.84
C LEU A 270 -16.77 -9.76 -10.67
N GLU A 271 -17.11 -11.04 -10.47
CA GLU A 271 -16.52 -11.86 -9.41
C GLU A 271 -15.06 -12.22 -9.71
N GLU A 272 -14.78 -12.66 -10.93
CA GLU A 272 -13.43 -13.07 -11.34
C GLU A 272 -12.46 -11.89 -11.50
N SER A 273 -12.98 -10.67 -11.69
CA SER A 273 -12.17 -9.46 -11.84
C SER A 273 -11.91 -8.72 -10.52
N ALA A 274 -12.47 -9.18 -9.40
CA ALA A 274 -12.41 -8.46 -8.13
C ALA A 274 -12.26 -9.37 -6.90
N THR A 275 -11.75 -8.80 -5.81
CA THR A 275 -11.94 -9.41 -4.49
C THR A 275 -13.32 -9.05 -3.97
N VAL A 276 -14.22 -10.03 -3.85
CA VAL A 276 -15.60 -9.80 -3.38
C VAL A 276 -15.69 -9.85 -1.85
N VAL A 277 -16.28 -8.82 -1.25
CA VAL A 277 -16.63 -8.75 0.17
C VAL A 277 -18.14 -8.62 0.35
N THR A 278 -18.69 -9.19 1.43
CA THR A 278 -20.15 -9.22 1.66
C THR A 278 -20.62 -8.27 2.75
N ALA A 279 -19.69 -7.60 3.43
CA ALA A 279 -19.97 -6.62 4.46
C ALA A 279 -19.07 -5.40 4.24
N LYS A 280 -19.61 -4.20 4.45
CA LYS A 280 -18.83 -2.95 4.27
C LYS A 280 -17.71 -2.86 5.30
N GLU A 281 -17.91 -3.45 6.47
CA GLU A 281 -16.96 -3.51 7.58
C GLU A 281 -15.67 -4.27 7.21
N ASP A 282 -15.71 -5.13 6.17
CA ASP A 282 -14.53 -5.82 5.65
C ASP A 282 -13.67 -4.95 4.73
N LEU A 283 -14.22 -3.85 4.18
CA LEU A 283 -13.51 -3.01 3.21
C LEU A 283 -12.19 -2.48 3.78
N PRO A 284 -12.12 -1.87 4.99
CA PRO A 284 -10.86 -1.37 5.51
C PRO A 284 -9.79 -2.44 5.61
N ARG A 285 -10.15 -3.65 6.10
CA ARG A 285 -9.21 -4.76 6.25
C ARG A 285 -8.70 -5.23 4.89
N VAL A 286 -9.59 -5.48 3.93
CA VAL A 286 -9.21 -5.94 2.59
C VAL A 286 -8.35 -4.89 1.88
N LEU A 287 -8.61 -3.61 2.07
CA LEU A 287 -7.83 -2.50 1.51
C LEU A 287 -6.51 -2.23 2.23
N GLY A 288 -6.19 -2.97 3.30
CA GLY A 288 -4.91 -2.81 4.01
C GLY A 288 -4.87 -1.65 5.00
N SER A 289 -6.00 -1.31 5.64
CA SER A 289 -6.06 -0.30 6.69
C SER A 289 -5.10 -0.60 7.84
N LEU A 290 -4.32 0.41 8.25
CA LEU A 290 -3.48 0.34 9.45
C LEU A 290 -4.28 0.43 10.76
N LEU A 291 -5.53 0.89 10.70
CA LEU A 291 -6.41 1.07 11.85
C LEU A 291 -7.38 -0.11 12.03
N ALA A 292 -7.35 -1.10 11.13
CA ALA A 292 -8.16 -2.29 11.30
C ALA A 292 -7.52 -3.15 12.39
N ALA A 293 -8.31 -3.63 13.36
CA ALA A 293 -7.82 -4.60 14.33
C ALA A 293 -7.24 -5.82 13.57
N SER A 294 -6.05 -6.27 13.96
CA SER A 294 -5.57 -7.58 13.52
C SER A 294 -6.53 -8.65 14.05
N PRO A 295 -6.82 -9.71 13.26
CA PRO A 295 -7.75 -10.77 13.64
C PRO A 295 -7.34 -11.49 14.94
#